data_AF-A0A964YPB1-F1
#
_entry.id   AF-A0A964YPB1-F1
#
_cell.length_a   1.000
_cell.length_b   1.000
_cell.length_c   1.000
_cell.angle_alpha   90.00
_cell.angle_beta   90.00
_cell.angle_gamma   90.00
#
_symmetry.space_group_name_H-M   'P 1'
#
loop_
_entity.id
_entity.type
_entity.pdbx_description
1 polymer ?
#
loop_
_entity_poly.entity_id
_entity_poly.type
_entity_poly.pdbx_seq_one_letter_code
_entity_poly.pdbx_strand_id
1 'polypeptide(L)'
;MDFDGKKDLLCAPNAKGTSENERSVWKYKNQGTNALPNFVFETNAFLQQDMIEHGIGSIPVFADVTNDSLPDLFVANYFVYKPTLLQETRIAYYKNTGTAQQPVFTFVDDDFLNLSQSVSGLRAIPTFGDLNGDGRPDMILGLENGTLQYFQNNSVNSSPSFAAPVSNFASIDVGQMAAPQLFDLDSDGILDLV
;
A
#
# COMPACT_ATOMS: atom_id res chain seq x y z
N MET A 1 -0.11 0.83 28.09
CA MET A 1 -0.77 -0.39 28.56
C MET A 1 0.31 -1.43 28.80
N ASP A 2 0.99 -1.27 29.92
CA ASP A 2 1.91 -2.28 30.48
C ASP A 2 1.24 -3.06 31.63
N PHE A 3 -0.07 -2.82 31.85
CA PHE A 3 -0.92 -3.50 32.83
C PHE A 3 -0.42 -3.37 34.28
N ASP A 4 0.26 -2.26 34.61
CA ASP A 4 0.80 -1.98 35.94
C ASP A 4 -0.26 -1.51 36.98
N GLY A 5 -1.53 -1.44 36.59
CA GLY A 5 -2.65 -0.96 37.42
C GLY A 5 -2.81 0.57 37.44
N LYS A 6 -1.93 1.33 36.78
CA LYS A 6 -2.11 2.76 36.51
C LYS A 6 -2.80 2.96 35.17
N LYS A 7 -3.69 3.96 35.11
CA LYS A 7 -4.37 4.35 33.88
C LYS A 7 -3.45 5.21 33.04
N ASP A 8 -3.06 4.69 31.89
CA ASP A 8 -2.40 5.43 30.81
C ASP A 8 -3.40 6.28 30.01
N LEU A 9 -2.88 7.20 29.19
CA LEU A 9 -3.68 8.02 28.28
C LEU A 9 -3.44 7.61 26.84
N LEU A 10 -4.53 7.39 26.10
CA LEU A 10 -4.54 7.24 24.66
C LEU A 10 -5.24 8.45 24.04
N CYS A 11 -4.65 9.01 23.00
CA CYS A 11 -5.23 10.10 22.21
C CYS A 11 -5.24 9.70 20.74
N ALA A 12 -6.34 9.94 20.04
CA ALA A 12 -6.41 9.82 18.59
C ALA A 12 -6.72 11.21 18.01
N PRO A 13 -5.69 12.03 17.69
CA PRO A 13 -5.92 13.37 17.17
C PRO A 13 -6.66 13.30 15.84
N ASN A 14 -7.65 14.18 15.69
CA ASN A 14 -8.36 14.37 14.44
C ASN A 14 -8.43 15.85 14.08
N ALA A 15 -8.64 16.11 12.80
CA ALA A 15 -8.84 17.44 12.23
C ALA A 15 -10.07 17.41 11.32
N LYS A 16 -10.69 18.58 11.13
CA LYS A 16 -11.74 18.75 10.12
C LYS A 16 -11.08 18.70 8.74
N GLY A 17 -11.38 17.64 7.97
CA GLY A 17 -10.71 17.37 6.69
C GLY A 17 -9.77 16.17 6.83
N THR A 18 -8.49 16.37 6.51
CA THR A 18 -7.47 15.32 6.54
C THR A 18 -6.72 15.31 7.87
N SER A 19 -6.50 14.12 8.44
CA SER A 19 -5.72 13.89 9.66
C SER A 19 -4.57 12.93 9.37
N GLU A 20 -3.60 12.86 10.27
CA GLU A 20 -2.56 11.84 10.19
C GLU A 20 -3.22 10.44 10.16
N ASN A 21 -2.81 9.60 9.22
CA ASN A 21 -3.39 8.30 8.96
C ASN A 21 -2.38 7.14 9.07
N GLU A 22 -1.11 7.41 9.36
CA GLU A 22 -0.10 6.36 9.62
C GLU A 22 0.33 6.29 11.10
N ARG A 23 0.29 7.43 11.81
CA ARG A 23 0.70 7.56 13.22
C ARG A 23 -0.28 8.43 14.00
N SER A 24 -1.47 7.88 14.20
CA SER A 24 -2.61 8.60 14.77
C SER A 24 -3.02 8.10 16.16
N VAL A 25 -2.49 6.98 16.65
CA VAL A 25 -2.79 6.47 18.00
C VAL A 25 -1.67 6.82 18.98
N TRP A 26 -1.83 7.93 19.68
CA TRP A 26 -0.84 8.43 20.62
C TRP A 26 -1.00 7.80 21.99
N LYS A 27 0.12 7.38 22.57
CA LYS A 27 0.19 6.76 23.89
C LYS A 27 1.05 7.59 24.81
N TYR A 28 0.52 7.86 26.00
CA TYR A 28 1.22 8.49 27.11
C TYR A 28 1.15 7.59 28.32
N LYS A 29 2.32 7.30 28.92
CA LYS A 29 2.42 6.51 30.15
C LYS A 29 2.19 7.36 31.37
N ASN A 30 1.38 6.87 32.30
CA ASN A 30 1.18 7.53 33.58
C ASN A 30 2.27 7.15 34.58
N GLN A 31 3.25 8.04 34.77
CA GLN A 31 4.32 7.86 35.74
C GLN A 31 3.90 8.26 37.17
N GLY A 32 2.74 8.91 37.33
CA GLY A 32 2.18 9.35 38.62
C GLY A 32 1.32 8.27 39.28
N THR A 33 0.15 8.68 39.78
CA THR A 33 -0.89 7.77 40.32
C THR A 33 -2.20 7.95 39.56
N ASN A 34 -3.20 7.12 39.82
CA ASN A 34 -4.54 7.30 39.26
C ASN A 34 -5.26 8.55 39.81
N ALA A 35 -4.89 9.03 41.00
CA ALA A 35 -5.46 10.24 41.62
C ALA A 35 -4.71 11.52 41.24
N LEU A 36 -3.41 11.41 40.93
CA LEU A 36 -2.55 12.50 40.50
C LEU A 36 -1.71 12.01 39.31
N PRO A 37 -2.28 12.02 38.09
CA PRO A 37 -1.60 11.49 36.92
C PRO A 37 -0.45 12.39 36.46
N ASN A 38 0.61 11.76 35.95
CA ASN A 38 1.71 12.43 35.25
C ASN A 38 1.93 11.71 33.91
N PHE A 39 1.34 12.23 32.83
CA PHE A 39 1.37 11.61 31.52
C PHE A 39 2.63 12.01 30.74
N VAL A 40 3.45 11.02 30.40
CA VAL A 40 4.66 11.19 29.61
C VAL A 40 4.47 10.53 28.25
N PHE A 41 4.70 11.26 27.17
CA PHE A 41 4.57 10.75 25.80
C PHE A 41 5.50 9.55 25.57
N GLU A 42 4.97 8.49 24.95
CA GLU A 42 5.75 7.31 24.58
C GLU A 42 5.84 7.15 23.05
N THR A 43 4.72 7.20 22.34
CA THR A 43 4.66 7.00 20.88
C THR A 43 3.41 7.64 20.29
N ASN A 44 3.45 8.00 19.02
CA ASN A 44 2.29 8.43 18.24
C ASN A 44 1.70 7.31 17.35
N ALA A 45 2.25 6.11 17.40
CA ALA A 45 1.88 4.98 16.56
C ALA A 45 1.59 3.72 17.38
N PHE A 46 0.95 3.85 18.54
CA PHE A 46 0.61 2.68 19.37
C PHE A 46 -0.29 1.72 18.59
N LEU A 47 0.05 0.43 18.60
CA LEU A 47 -0.51 -0.64 17.75
C LEU A 47 -0.15 -0.49 16.27
N GLN A 48 -0.15 0.72 15.70
CA GLN A 48 0.18 0.96 14.28
C GLN A 48 1.64 0.63 13.95
N GLN A 49 2.57 0.90 14.85
CA GLN A 49 4.00 0.59 14.69
C GLN A 49 4.29 -0.93 14.59
N ASP A 50 3.35 -1.76 15.05
CA ASP A 50 3.46 -3.22 15.06
C ASP A 50 2.59 -3.86 13.95
N MET A 51 2.00 -3.04 13.07
CA MET A 51 1.15 -3.44 11.95
C MET A 51 1.75 -2.98 10.60
N ILE A 52 1.22 -3.53 9.51
CA ILE A 52 1.40 -2.95 8.17
C ILE A 52 0.36 -1.83 8.03
N GLU A 53 0.82 -0.58 8.12
CA GLU A 53 0.02 0.63 8.05
C GLU A 53 0.55 1.52 6.92
N HIS A 54 -0.32 1.91 5.99
CA HIS A 54 0.00 2.71 4.79
C HIS A 54 -1.08 3.76 4.50
N GLY A 55 -1.77 4.20 5.55
CA GLY A 55 -2.75 5.26 5.48
C GLY A 55 -4.15 4.77 5.15
N ILE A 56 -4.96 5.66 4.57
CA ILE A 56 -6.40 5.39 4.42
C ILE A 56 -6.68 4.56 3.17
N GLY A 57 -7.59 3.59 3.32
CA GLY A 57 -8.06 2.78 2.21
C GLY A 57 -6.99 1.86 1.64
N SER A 58 -6.19 1.23 2.51
CA SER A 58 -5.15 0.28 2.13
C SER A 58 -5.74 -0.91 1.37
N ILE A 59 -5.11 -1.26 0.25
CA ILE A 59 -5.50 -2.33 -0.68
C ILE A 59 -4.30 -3.26 -0.86
N PRO A 60 -4.25 -4.39 -0.12
CA PRO A 60 -3.19 -5.37 -0.29
C PRO A 60 -3.40 -6.19 -1.56
N VAL A 61 -2.33 -6.38 -2.32
CA VAL A 61 -2.27 -7.20 -3.55
C VAL A 61 -1.02 -8.07 -3.49
N PHE A 62 -1.14 -9.33 -3.90
CA PHE A 62 -0.01 -10.25 -3.96
C PHE A 62 0.40 -10.50 -5.41
N ALA A 63 1.71 -10.46 -5.69
CA ALA A 63 2.25 -10.75 -7.01
C ALA A 63 3.70 -11.23 -6.92
N ASP A 64 4.04 -12.22 -7.73
CA ASP A 64 5.43 -12.68 -7.90
C ASP A 64 6.10 -11.88 -9.02
N VAL A 65 6.41 -10.61 -8.77
CA VAL A 65 6.98 -9.72 -9.80
C VAL A 65 8.44 -10.03 -10.12
N THR A 66 9.14 -10.80 -9.28
CA THR A 66 10.54 -11.19 -9.52
C THR A 66 10.68 -12.59 -10.09
N ASN A 67 9.57 -13.31 -10.26
CA ASN A 67 9.49 -14.69 -10.75
C ASN A 67 10.36 -15.65 -9.92
N ASP A 68 10.45 -15.42 -8.60
CA ASP A 68 11.18 -16.28 -7.66
C ASP A 68 10.27 -17.33 -6.99
N SER A 69 9.03 -17.47 -7.49
CA SER A 69 7.98 -18.36 -6.98
C SER A 69 7.52 -18.01 -5.56
N LEU A 70 7.85 -16.82 -5.06
CA LEU A 70 7.39 -16.29 -3.78
C LEU A 70 6.58 -15.02 -4.05
N PRO A 71 5.25 -15.06 -4.00
CA PRO A 71 4.45 -13.85 -4.13
C PRO A 71 4.84 -12.82 -3.06
N ASP A 72 5.15 -11.62 -3.52
CA ASP A 72 5.41 -10.45 -2.70
C ASP A 72 4.11 -9.73 -2.33
N LEU A 73 4.16 -8.83 -1.35
CA LEU A 73 3.03 -8.02 -0.92
C LEU A 73 3.21 -6.57 -1.38
N PHE A 74 2.22 -6.08 -2.11
CA PHE A 74 2.04 -4.67 -2.46
C PHE A 74 0.87 -4.12 -1.66
N VAL A 75 1.03 -2.94 -1.07
CA VAL A 75 -0.05 -2.27 -0.32
C VAL A 75 -0.28 -0.91 -0.95
N ALA A 76 -1.26 -0.83 -1.84
CA ALA A 76 -1.75 0.43 -2.36
C ALA A 76 -2.64 1.13 -1.32
N ASN A 77 -2.96 2.40 -1.56
CA ASN A 77 -3.86 3.13 -0.67
C ASN A 77 -4.73 4.14 -1.44
N TYR A 78 -5.72 4.71 -0.75
CA TYR A 78 -6.37 5.90 -1.25
C TYR A 78 -5.41 7.09 -1.14
N PHE A 79 -4.90 7.39 0.06
CA PHE A 79 -3.82 8.34 0.23
C PHE A 79 -3.07 8.20 1.58
N VAL A 80 -1.83 8.67 1.60
CA VAL A 80 -1.07 9.00 2.82
C VAL A 80 -1.22 10.49 3.12
N TYR A 81 -1.36 10.83 4.41
CA TYR A 81 -1.29 12.22 4.85
C TYR A 81 0.16 12.73 4.82
N LYS A 82 0.34 13.94 4.28
CA LYS A 82 1.58 14.71 4.41
C LYS A 82 1.36 15.97 5.24
N PRO A 83 2.40 16.46 5.96
CA PRO A 83 2.35 17.76 6.62
C PRO A 83 1.83 18.85 5.69
N THR A 84 1.20 19.87 6.25
CA THR A 84 0.48 20.94 5.51
C THR A 84 -0.78 20.50 4.77
N LEU A 85 -1.41 19.39 5.20
CA LEU A 85 -2.66 18.84 4.64
C LEU A 85 -2.54 18.35 3.20
N LEU A 86 -1.32 18.05 2.75
CA LEU A 86 -1.09 17.44 1.46
C LEU A 86 -1.46 15.95 1.51
N GLN A 87 -1.83 15.40 0.36
CA GLN A 87 -2.24 14.02 0.19
C GLN A 87 -1.56 13.47 -1.05
N GLU A 88 -1.19 12.20 -1.00
CA GLU A 88 -0.71 11.49 -2.17
C GLU A 88 -1.03 10.01 -2.05
N THR A 89 -1.19 9.35 -3.19
CA THR A 89 -1.26 7.89 -3.25
C THR A 89 0.14 7.32 -3.40
N ARG A 90 0.36 6.14 -2.82
CA ARG A 90 1.58 5.34 -2.96
C ARG A 90 1.22 3.88 -3.00
N ILE A 91 2.18 3.07 -3.43
CA ILE A 91 2.13 1.62 -3.26
C ILE A 91 3.37 1.23 -2.46
N ALA A 92 3.19 0.69 -1.26
CA ALA A 92 4.30 0.10 -0.53
C ALA A 92 4.61 -1.31 -1.06
N TYR A 93 5.88 -1.67 -1.06
CA TYR A 93 6.39 -2.97 -1.49
C TYR A 93 7.08 -3.70 -0.35
N TYR A 94 6.65 -4.93 -0.13
CA TYR A 94 7.21 -5.86 0.83
C TYR A 94 7.63 -7.14 0.11
N LYS A 95 8.93 -7.46 0.18
CA LYS A 95 9.44 -8.71 -0.36
C LYS A 95 9.11 -9.88 0.55
N ASN A 96 8.63 -10.99 0.00
CA ASN A 96 8.54 -12.25 0.72
C ASN A 96 9.94 -12.88 0.84
N THR A 97 10.50 -12.83 2.04
CA THR A 97 11.82 -13.42 2.37
C THR A 97 11.68 -14.76 3.10
N GLY A 98 10.45 -15.25 3.25
CA GLY A 98 10.13 -16.53 3.86
C GLY A 98 10.05 -17.65 2.84
N THR A 99 8.99 -18.43 2.93
CA THR A 99 8.67 -19.52 1.99
C THR A 99 7.23 -19.40 1.51
N ALA A 100 6.86 -20.16 0.48
CA ALA A 100 5.48 -20.18 -0.01
C ALA A 100 4.46 -20.65 1.07
N GLN A 101 4.87 -21.51 2.01
CA GLN A 101 3.99 -22.02 3.08
C GLN A 101 4.07 -21.22 4.39
N GLN A 102 5.12 -20.42 4.55
CA GLN A 102 5.36 -19.55 5.71
C GLN A 102 5.95 -18.23 5.19
N PRO A 103 5.11 -17.35 4.61
CA PRO A 103 5.58 -16.09 4.05
C PRO A 103 6.07 -15.14 5.14
N VAL A 104 7.13 -14.38 4.83
CA VAL A 104 7.67 -13.33 5.70
C VAL A 104 7.83 -12.07 4.88
N PHE A 105 6.94 -11.09 5.06
CA PHE A 105 6.94 -9.84 4.30
C PHE A 105 7.88 -8.82 4.92
N THR A 106 9.01 -8.60 4.27
CA THR A 106 10.04 -7.63 4.68
C THR A 106 9.84 -6.34 3.90
N PHE A 107 9.67 -5.22 4.60
CA PHE A 107 9.52 -3.90 3.98
C PHE A 107 10.72 -3.56 3.09
N VAL A 108 10.46 -3.07 1.87
CA VAL A 108 11.49 -2.66 0.91
C VAL A 108 11.36 -1.19 0.54
N ASP A 109 10.14 -0.74 0.20
CA ASP A 109 9.88 0.60 -0.33
C ASP A 109 8.47 1.05 0.07
N ASP A 110 8.29 2.32 0.43
CA ASP A 110 6.98 2.93 0.73
C ASP A 110 6.39 3.68 -0.47
N ASP A 111 7.14 3.85 -1.56
CA ASP A 111 6.70 4.48 -2.81
C ASP A 111 7.23 3.71 -4.02
N PHE A 112 6.75 2.48 -4.19
CA PHE A 112 7.13 1.58 -5.28
C PHE A 112 7.05 2.30 -6.64
N LEU A 113 8.14 2.26 -7.41
CA LEU A 113 8.30 2.96 -8.69
C LEU A 113 8.22 4.51 -8.63
N ASN A 114 8.33 5.10 -7.44
CA ASN A 114 8.11 6.53 -7.21
C ASN A 114 6.75 7.00 -7.75
N LEU A 115 5.69 6.22 -7.51
CA LEU A 115 4.35 6.51 -8.03
C LEU A 115 3.79 7.82 -7.50
N SER A 116 4.17 8.25 -6.29
CA SER A 116 3.77 9.57 -5.76
C SER A 116 4.16 10.75 -6.66
N GLN A 117 5.19 10.58 -7.51
CA GLN A 117 5.68 11.62 -8.42
C GLN A 117 5.10 11.50 -9.84
N SER A 118 4.60 10.33 -10.22
CA SER A 118 4.18 10.03 -11.60
C SER A 118 2.66 9.85 -11.76
N VAL A 119 1.95 9.61 -10.66
CA VAL A 119 0.49 9.49 -10.65
C VAL A 119 -0.14 10.81 -10.19
N SER A 120 -1.12 11.28 -10.95
CA SER A 120 -1.96 12.41 -10.57
C SER A 120 -3.26 11.92 -9.93
N GLY A 121 -3.64 12.55 -8.82
CA GLY A 121 -4.85 12.20 -8.07
C GLY A 121 -4.57 11.36 -6.83
N LEU A 122 -5.64 10.98 -6.16
CA LEU A 122 -5.65 10.15 -4.96
C LEU A 122 -6.31 8.83 -5.35
N ARG A 123 -5.76 7.70 -4.91
CA ARG A 123 -6.11 6.32 -5.32
C ARG A 123 -5.41 5.87 -6.60
N ALA A 124 -4.54 4.88 -6.44
CA ALA A 124 -4.00 4.08 -7.52
C ALA A 124 -4.18 2.59 -7.16
N ILE A 125 -4.87 1.82 -8.00
CA ILE A 125 -5.15 0.41 -7.73
C ILE A 125 -4.36 -0.47 -8.71
N PRO A 126 -3.35 -1.22 -8.23
CA PRO A 126 -2.61 -2.14 -9.08
C PRO A 126 -3.39 -3.45 -9.26
N THR A 127 -3.20 -4.07 -10.42
CA THR A 127 -3.39 -5.50 -10.65
C THR A 127 -2.19 -6.03 -11.41
N PHE A 128 -1.82 -7.29 -11.17
CA PHE A 128 -0.64 -7.91 -11.76
C PHE A 128 -1.02 -9.16 -12.55
N GLY A 129 -0.34 -9.40 -13.67
CA GLY A 129 -0.55 -10.58 -14.51
C GLY A 129 0.32 -10.53 -15.75
N ASP A 130 0.62 -11.70 -16.33
CA ASP A 130 1.40 -11.77 -17.57
C ASP A 130 0.52 -11.34 -18.76
N LEU A 131 0.73 -10.12 -19.24
CA LEU A 131 -0.10 -9.50 -20.29
C LEU A 131 0.56 -9.59 -21.67
N ASN A 132 1.84 -9.91 -21.71
CA ASN A 132 2.63 -9.94 -22.94
C ASN A 132 3.11 -11.37 -23.31
N GLY A 133 2.88 -12.35 -22.44
CA GLY A 133 3.16 -13.77 -22.65
C GLY A 133 4.62 -14.16 -22.39
N ASP A 134 5.37 -13.36 -21.63
CA ASP A 134 6.79 -13.60 -21.33
C ASP A 134 7.03 -14.35 -20.01
N GLY A 135 5.96 -14.70 -19.30
CA GLY A 135 5.99 -15.42 -18.02
C GLY A 135 6.31 -14.54 -16.81
N ARG A 136 6.32 -13.21 -16.95
CA ARG A 136 6.49 -12.26 -15.83
C ARG A 136 5.20 -11.45 -15.64
N PRO A 137 4.72 -11.27 -14.40
CA PRO A 137 3.56 -10.43 -14.16
C PRO A 137 3.87 -8.96 -14.46
N ASP A 138 3.22 -8.40 -15.48
CA ASP A 138 3.13 -6.97 -15.74
C ASP A 138 2.19 -6.31 -14.72
N MET A 139 2.17 -4.97 -14.65
CA MET A 139 1.27 -4.22 -13.78
C MET A 139 0.33 -3.32 -14.59
N ILE A 140 -0.98 -3.42 -14.32
CA ILE A 140 -1.95 -2.40 -14.71
C ILE A 140 -2.29 -1.59 -13.46
N LEU A 141 -2.27 -0.26 -13.59
CA LEU A 141 -2.61 0.68 -12.53
C LEU A 141 -3.89 1.43 -12.91
N GLY A 142 -4.96 1.22 -12.13
CA GLY A 142 -6.19 1.99 -12.22
C GLY A 142 -6.10 3.32 -11.48
N LEU A 143 -6.46 4.40 -12.15
CA LEU A 143 -6.33 5.76 -11.63
C LEU A 143 -7.68 6.38 -11.20
N GLU A 144 -7.59 7.41 -10.35
CA GLU A 144 -8.75 8.17 -9.87
C GLU A 144 -9.61 8.75 -10.99
N ASN A 145 -8.98 9.17 -12.08
CA ASN A 145 -9.65 9.76 -13.24
C ASN A 145 -10.33 8.73 -14.17
N GLY A 146 -10.37 7.44 -13.79
CA GLY A 146 -11.01 6.39 -14.57
C GLY A 146 -10.10 5.74 -15.63
N THR A 147 -8.91 6.29 -15.88
CA THR A 147 -7.97 5.76 -16.88
C THR A 147 -7.04 4.69 -16.29
N LEU A 148 -6.38 3.95 -17.18
CA LEU A 148 -5.39 2.93 -16.82
C LEU A 148 -3.97 3.32 -17.27
N GLN A 149 -2.97 2.90 -16.50
CA GLN A 149 -1.57 2.85 -16.93
C GLN A 149 -1.08 1.41 -16.98
N TYR A 150 -0.20 1.10 -17.92
CA TYR A 150 0.45 -0.21 -18.04
C TYR A 150 1.95 -0.09 -17.83
N PHE A 151 2.51 -1.01 -17.05
CA PHE A 151 3.93 -1.11 -16.75
C PHE A 151 4.40 -2.52 -17.11
N GLN A 152 5.26 -2.62 -18.13
CA GLN A 152 5.89 -3.89 -18.49
C GLN A 152 6.93 -4.27 -17.46
N ASN A 153 6.90 -5.53 -17.01
CA ASN A 153 7.86 -6.09 -16.07
C ASN A 153 9.10 -6.63 -16.81
N ASN A 154 10.25 -6.03 -16.55
CA ASN A 154 11.56 -6.41 -17.07
C ASN A 154 12.47 -7.04 -16.00
N SER A 155 11.89 -7.51 -14.89
CA SER A 155 12.65 -8.13 -13.81
C SER A 155 13.41 -9.35 -14.35
N VAL A 156 14.73 -9.33 -14.13
CA VAL A 156 15.66 -10.42 -14.50
C VAL A 156 16.35 -11.02 -13.28
N ASN A 157 16.23 -10.36 -12.13
CA ASN A 157 16.85 -10.73 -10.86
C ASN A 157 15.78 -10.65 -9.75
N SER A 158 16.20 -10.91 -8.51
CA SER A 158 15.38 -10.80 -7.29
C SER A 158 14.92 -9.39 -6.92
N SER A 159 15.03 -8.42 -7.83
CA SER A 159 14.67 -7.01 -7.67
C SER A 159 13.70 -6.61 -8.77
N PRO A 160 12.53 -6.04 -8.43
CA PRO A 160 11.57 -5.59 -9.42
C PRO A 160 12.16 -4.52 -10.35
N SER A 161 11.91 -4.63 -11.64
CA SER A 161 12.28 -3.64 -12.64
C SER A 161 11.18 -3.51 -13.67
N PHE A 162 10.58 -2.32 -13.77
CA PHE A 162 9.50 -2.03 -14.71
C PHE A 162 9.95 -1.01 -15.75
N ALA A 163 9.42 -1.12 -16.98
CA ALA A 163 9.58 -0.12 -18.01
C ALA A 163 8.90 1.21 -17.64
N ALA A 164 9.17 2.26 -18.43
CA ALA A 164 8.39 3.48 -18.35
C ALA A 164 6.90 3.19 -18.64
N PRO A 165 5.96 3.82 -17.91
CA PRO A 165 4.55 3.52 -18.06
C PRO A 165 3.98 3.94 -19.42
N VAL A 166 3.12 3.09 -19.97
CA VAL A 166 2.21 3.46 -21.04
C VAL A 166 0.97 4.08 -20.43
N SER A 167 0.79 5.38 -20.63
CA SER A 167 -0.39 6.12 -20.16
C SER A 167 -1.60 5.87 -21.05
N ASN A 168 -2.81 6.01 -20.49
CA ASN A 168 -4.09 5.80 -21.19
C ASN A 168 -4.13 4.43 -21.88
N PHE A 169 -3.77 3.39 -21.13
CA PHE A 169 -3.63 2.04 -21.65
C PHE A 169 -4.94 1.57 -22.31
N ALA A 170 -4.83 1.07 -23.54
CA ALA A 170 -5.93 0.64 -24.39
C ALA A 170 -7.06 1.69 -24.60
N SER A 171 -6.80 2.97 -24.31
CA SER A 171 -7.83 4.03 -24.28
C SER A 171 -9.04 3.70 -23.38
N ILE A 172 -8.81 2.90 -22.33
CA ILE A 172 -9.84 2.55 -21.36
C ILE A 172 -10.02 3.71 -20.39
N ASP A 173 -11.27 4.16 -20.27
CA ASP A 173 -11.73 5.14 -19.30
C ASP A 173 -13.09 4.69 -18.75
N VAL A 174 -13.12 4.34 -17.45
CA VAL A 174 -14.33 3.92 -16.74
C VAL A 174 -15.04 5.08 -16.04
N GLY A 175 -14.63 6.32 -16.33
CA GLY A 175 -15.17 7.55 -15.78
C GLY A 175 -14.41 8.02 -14.54
N GLN A 176 -14.43 7.24 -13.45
CA GLN A 176 -13.72 7.55 -12.21
C GLN A 176 -13.34 6.29 -11.44
N MET A 177 -12.29 6.40 -10.62
CA MET A 177 -11.88 5.38 -9.65
C MET A 177 -11.68 3.99 -10.25
N ALA A 178 -10.93 3.89 -11.35
CA ALA A 178 -10.62 2.61 -11.97
C ALA A 178 -10.04 1.63 -10.95
N ALA A 179 -10.54 0.39 -10.98
CA ALA A 179 -10.19 -0.67 -10.06
C ALA A 179 -10.03 -1.98 -10.85
N PRO A 180 -9.03 -2.06 -11.73
CA PRO A 180 -8.86 -3.18 -12.64
C PRO A 180 -8.63 -4.49 -11.89
N GLN A 181 -9.10 -5.59 -12.45
CA GLN A 181 -8.72 -6.94 -12.04
C GLN A 181 -8.31 -7.73 -13.27
N LEU A 182 -7.31 -8.60 -13.10
CA LEU A 182 -6.92 -9.58 -14.12
C LEU A 182 -7.38 -10.96 -13.69
N PHE A 183 -8.17 -11.60 -14.53
CA PHE A 183 -8.73 -12.93 -14.27
C PHE A 183 -9.06 -13.61 -15.60
N ASP A 184 -8.76 -14.89 -15.73
CA ASP A 184 -9.19 -15.69 -16.89
C ASP A 184 -10.69 -16.03 -16.74
N LEU A 185 -11.55 -15.21 -17.33
CA LEU A 185 -12.99 -15.24 -17.10
C LEU A 185 -13.68 -16.35 -17.92
N ASP A 186 -13.19 -16.61 -19.13
CA ASP A 186 -13.76 -17.61 -20.04
C ASP A 186 -13.00 -18.94 -20.10
N SER A 187 -11.92 -19.07 -19.31
CA SER A 187 -11.09 -20.26 -19.17
C SER A 187 -10.31 -20.63 -20.44
N ASP A 188 -9.92 -19.64 -21.25
CA ASP A 188 -9.09 -19.84 -22.43
C ASP A 188 -7.58 -19.81 -22.13
N GLY A 189 -7.20 -19.50 -20.88
CA GLY A 189 -5.82 -19.41 -20.41
C GLY A 189 -5.17 -18.05 -20.67
N ILE A 190 -5.91 -17.05 -21.15
CA ILE A 190 -5.51 -15.66 -21.31
C ILE A 190 -6.18 -14.84 -20.19
N LEU A 191 -5.44 -13.89 -19.61
CA LEU A 191 -6.02 -13.02 -18.59
C LEU A 191 -6.94 -11.98 -19.23
N ASP A 192 -8.20 -11.95 -18.78
CA ASP A 192 -9.12 -10.86 -19.08
C ASP A 192 -8.94 -9.71 -18.10
N LEU A 193 -9.12 -8.50 -18.60
CA LEU A 193 -9.22 -7.29 -17.80
C LEU A 193 -10.69 -6.99 -17.51
N VAL A 194 -11.07 -7.01 -16.24
CA VAL A 194 -12.45 -6.73 -15.75
C VAL A 194 -12.52 -5.53 -14.83
#